data_AF-A0A0H1BDN3-F1
#
_entry.id   AF-A0A0H1BDN3-F1
#
_cell.length_a   1.000
_cell.length_b   1.000
_cell.length_c   1.000
_cell.angle_alpha   90.00
_cell.angle_beta   90.00
_cell.angle_gamma   90.00
#
_symmetry.space_group_name_H-M   'P 1'
#
loop_
_entity.id
_entity.type
_entity.pdbx_description
1 polymer ?
#
loop_
_entity_poly.entity_id
_entity_poly.type
_entity_poly.pdbx_seq_one_letter_code
_entity_poly.pdbx_strand_id
1 'polypeptide(L)' 'MAEQILAVQPLLDTVEYSLPNKHYFEIDLSWHKGLKNTGKDAEVYAPQSGPNGLIKCTVGRAGLNRRETPKL' A
#
# COMPACT_ATOMS: atom_id res chain seq x y z
N MET A 1 5.75 2.73 10.08
CA MET A 1 4.61 3.46 10.69
C MET A 1 4.14 2.79 11.99
N ALA A 2 3.66 1.55 11.97
CA ALA A 2 3.18 0.85 13.17
C ALA A 2 4.19 0.81 14.34
N GLU A 3 5.45 0.49 14.06
CA GLU A 3 6.54 0.49 15.07
C GLU A 3 6.74 1.84 15.75
N GLN A 4 6.63 2.94 15.00
CA GLN A 4 6.77 4.30 15.54
C GLN A 4 5.62 4.65 16.49
N ILE A 5 4.39 4.23 16.15
CA ILE A 5 3.22 4.42 17.02
C ILE A 5 3.42 3.65 18.34
N LEU A 6 3.86 2.39 18.26
CA LEU A 6 4.19 1.59 19.45
C LEU A 6 5.31 2.23 20.27
N ALA A 7 6.32 2.83 19.65
CA ALA A 7 7.39 3.51 20.39
C ALA A 7 6.89 4.74 21.18
N VAL A 8 5.90 5.48 20.66
CA VAL A 8 5.39 6.73 21.27
C VAL A 8 4.33 6.48 22.35
N GLN A 9 3.48 5.46 22.21
CA GLN A 9 2.44 5.13 23.19
C GLN A 9 2.69 3.76 23.83
N PRO A 10 3.28 3.70 25.04
CA PRO A 10 3.62 2.44 25.72
C PRO A 10 2.42 1.55 26.05
N LEU A 11 1.22 2.12 26.24
CA LEU A 11 0.01 1.36 26.62
C LEU A 11 -0.62 0.58 25.47
N LEU A 12 -0.15 0.76 24.23
CA LEU A 12 -0.60 -0.04 23.09
C LEU A 12 0.17 -1.35 22.99
N ASP A 13 -0.55 -2.45 22.84
CA ASP A 13 0.01 -3.78 22.61
C ASP A 13 0.31 -4.05 21.13
N THR A 14 -0.59 -3.61 20.26
CA THR A 14 -0.51 -3.83 18.80
C THR A 14 -0.99 -2.63 18.01
N VAL A 15 -0.57 -2.58 16.75
CA VAL A 15 -1.08 -1.65 15.74
C VAL A 15 -1.35 -2.43 14.46
N GLU A 16 -2.54 -2.23 13.87
CA GLU A 16 -2.96 -2.86 12.62
C GLU A 16 -3.05 -1.84 11.49
N TYR A 17 -2.61 -2.25 10.30
CA TYR A 17 -2.82 -1.53 9.04
C TYR A 17 -3.54 -2.44 8.05
N SER A 18 -4.57 -1.90 7.40
CA SER A 18 -5.29 -2.51 6.27
C SER A 18 -5.34 -1.50 5.13
N LEU A 19 -4.39 -1.62 4.20
CA LEU A 19 -4.10 -0.62 3.18
C LEU A 19 -4.49 -1.13 1.79
N PRO A 20 -5.53 -0.56 1.15
CA PRO A 20 -5.82 -0.83 -0.24
C PRO A 20 -4.81 -0.11 -1.14
N ASN A 21 -4.22 -0.83 -2.10
CA ASN A 21 -3.43 -0.21 -3.16
C ASN A 21 -4.38 0.24 -4.29
N LYS A 22 -4.93 1.45 -4.17
CA LYS A 22 -5.81 2.03 -5.20
C LYS A 22 -4.96 2.50 -6.39
N HIS A 23 -5.13 1.84 -7.52
CA HIS A 23 -4.27 2.03 -8.68
C HIS A 23 -4.60 3.31 -9.46
N TYR A 24 -3.55 3.94 -9.98
CA TYR A 24 -3.59 4.96 -11.02
C TYR A 24 -2.79 4.42 -12.20
N PHE A 25 -3.47 4.09 -13.29
CA PHE A 25 -2.81 3.55 -14.48
C PHE A 25 -2.41 4.67 -15.43
N GLU A 26 -1.22 4.57 -16.00
CA GLU A 26 -0.81 5.43 -17.10
C GLU A 26 -1.75 5.23 -18.29
N ILE A 27 -1.97 6.31 -19.05
CA ILE A 27 -2.76 6.25 -20.28
C ILE A 27 -1.81 6.42 -21.45
N ASP A 28 -1.68 5.39 -22.27
CA ASP A 28 -0.94 5.53 -23.53
C ASP A 28 -1.73 6.40 -24.50
N LEU A 29 -1.18 7.57 -24.82
CA LEU A 29 -1.72 8.55 -25.75
C LEU A 29 -0.91 8.64 -27.05
N SER A 30 0.05 7.75 -27.28
CA SER A 30 0.91 7.75 -28.47
C SER A 30 0.12 7.62 -29.77
N TRP A 31 -1.04 6.97 -29.72
CA TRP A 31 -1.99 6.87 -30.83
C TRP A 31 -2.55 8.24 -31.26
N HIS A 32 -2.56 9.24 -30.37
CA HIS A 32 -3.01 10.59 -30.68
C HIS A 32 -1.82 11.51 -30.94
N LYS A 33 -1.45 11.68 -32.22
CA LYS A 33 -0.38 12.59 -32.67
C LYS A 33 1.01 12.29 -32.06
N GLY A 34 1.27 11.04 -31.65
CA GLY A 34 2.55 10.67 -31.05
C GLY A 34 2.79 11.27 -29.66
N LEU A 35 1.72 11.66 -28.96
CA LEU A 35 1.84 12.29 -27.64
C LEU A 35 2.40 11.29 -26.62
N LYS A 36 3.42 11.72 -25.87
CA LYS A 36 4.07 10.89 -24.85
C LYS A 36 3.38 11.12 -23.51
N ASN A 37 2.89 10.05 -22.90
CA ASN A 37 2.23 10.10 -21.58
C ASN A 37 2.46 8.80 -20.78
N THR A 38 3.66 8.21 -20.91
CA THR A 38 4.06 6.99 -20.19
C THR A 38 5.47 7.12 -19.62
N GLY A 39 5.77 6.33 -18.58
CA GLY A 39 7.07 6.32 -17.90
C GLY A 39 7.45 7.69 -17.34
N LYS A 40 8.57 8.26 -17.80
CA LYS A 40 9.03 9.58 -17.33
C LYS A 40 8.19 10.75 -17.84
N ASP A 41 7.47 10.54 -18.94
CA ASP A 41 6.63 11.57 -19.57
C ASP A 41 5.15 11.46 -19.13
N ALA A 42 4.83 10.58 -18.17
CA ALA A 42 3.46 10.36 -17.71
C ALA A 42 2.96 11.52 -16.83
N GLU A 43 1.94 12.23 -17.31
CA GLU A 43 1.32 13.35 -16.59
C GLU A 43 -0.17 13.09 -16.32
N VAL A 44 -0.84 12.35 -17.21
CA VAL A 44 -2.26 12.02 -17.10
C VAL A 44 -2.44 10.53 -16.78
N TYR A 45 -3.20 10.24 -15.73
CA TYR A 45 -3.48 8.89 -15.24
C TYR A 45 -4.97 8.63 -15.12
N ALA A 46 -5.38 7.38 -15.29
CA ALA A 46 -6.74 6.90 -15.07
C ALA A 46 -6.88 6.26 -13.67
N PRO A 47 -7.62 6.88 -12.73
CA PRO A 47 -7.91 6.28 -11.43
C PRO A 47 -8.75 5.01 -11.62
N GLN A 48 -8.37 3.91 -10.97
CA GLN A 48 -9.12 2.66 -11.04
C GLN A 48 -10.00 2.47 -9.81
N SER A 49 -11.29 2.24 -10.03
CA SER A 49 -12.25 1.94 -8.94
C SER A 49 -12.02 0.57 -8.32
N GLY A 50 -11.51 -0.40 -9.09
CA GLY A 50 -11.20 -1.76 -8.66
C GLY A 50 -10.93 -2.68 -9.86
N PRO A 51 -10.36 -3.88 -9.63
CA PRO A 51 -9.92 -4.42 -8.34
C PRO A 51 -8.70 -3.69 -7.77
N ASN A 52 -8.45 -3.84 -6.47
CA ASN A 52 -7.27 -3.30 -5.80
C ASN A 52 -6.64 -4.38 -4.90
N GLY A 53 -5.30 -4.40 -4.84
CA GLY A 53 -4.63 -5.18 -3.81
C GLY A 53 -5.02 -4.68 -2.42
N LEU A 54 -5.14 -5.58 -1.45
CA LEU A 54 -5.37 -5.23 -0.04
C LEU A 54 -4.28 -5.85 0.81
N ILE A 55 -3.45 -5.00 1.43
CA ILE A 55 -2.30 -5.43 2.23
C ILE A 55 -2.66 -5.23 3.69
N LYS A 56 -2.50 -6.28 4.51
CA LYS A 56 -2.79 -6.26 5.93
C LYS A 56 -1.58 -6.66 6.76
N CYS A 57 -1.36 -5.97 7.87
CA CYS A 57 -0.29 -6.29 8.82
C CYS A 57 -0.68 -5.85 10.23
N THR A 58 -0.42 -6.71 11.21
CA THR A 58 -0.52 -6.39 12.64
C THR A 58 0.88 -6.47 13.24
N VAL A 59 1.34 -5.37 13.84
CA VAL A 59 2.64 -5.30 14.51
C VAL A 59 2.42 -5.27 16.02
N GLY A 60 3.21 -6.05 16.77
CA GLY A 60 3.24 -6.06 18.23
C GLY A 60 4.67 -5.92 18.75
N ARG A 61 4.83 -5.72 20.06
CA ARG A 61 6.15 -5.58 20.70
C ARG A 61 6.89 -6.92 20.79
N ALA A 62 8.20 -6.92 20.54
CA ALA A 62 9.04 -8.11 20.71
C ALA A 62 9.04 -8.55 22.20
N GLY A 63 8.56 -9.76 22.47
CA GLY A 63 8.45 -10.32 23.83
C GLY A 63 7.04 -10.80 24.21
N LEU A 64 5.99 -10.29 23.55
CA LEU A 64 4.63 -10.82 23.67
C LEU A 64 4.39 -11.87 22.57
N ASN A 65 4.39 -13.14 22.98
CA ASN A 65 3.95 -14.34 22.24
C ASN A 65 3.99 -14.22 20.70
N ARG A 66 5.09 -14.71 20.12
CA ARG A 66 5.24 -14.92 18.68
C ARG A 66 4.13 -15.85 18.18
N ARG A 67 3.02 -15.29 17.68
CA ARG A 67 1.97 -16.08 17.03
C ARG A 67 2.49 -16.54 15.67
N GLU A 68 2.64 -17.84 15.50
CA GLU A 68 2.94 -18.44 14.21
C GLU A 68 1.78 -18.17 13.25
N THR A 69 2.03 -17.43 12.19
CA THR A 69 1.09 -17.30 11.07
C THR A 69 1.07 -18.62 10.30
N PRO A 70 -0.12 -19.22 10.02
CA PRO A 70 -0.20 -20.39 9.17
C PRO A 70 0.39 -20.05 7.81
N LYS A 71 1.28 -20.91 7.31
CA LYS A 71 1.75 -20.83 5.92
C LYS A 71 0.57 -21.22 5.02
N LEU A 72 0.22 -20.33 4.09
CA LEU A 72 -0.66 -20.63 2.97
C LEU A 72 0.01 -21.62 2.02
#